data_AF-A0A1Y4BXE5-F1
#
_entry.id   AF-A0A1Y4BXE5-F1
#
_cell.length_a   1.000
_cell.length_b   1.000
_cell.length_c   1.000
_cell.angle_alpha   90.00
_cell.angle_beta   90.00
_cell.angle_gamma   90.00
#
_symmetry.space_group_name_H-M   'P 1'
#
loop_
_entity.id
_entity.type
_entity.pdbx_description
1 polymer ?
#
loop_
_entity_poly.entity_id
_entity_poly.type
_entity_poly.pdbx_seq_one_letter_code
_entity_poly.pdbx_strand_id
1 'polypeptide(L)' 'MSKVYDDPKYNAAFDRCVDVMSRLLQKYGPQLLGQMQETANAGCTRSVVSGKQPVSVYQEFDKAA' A
#
# COMPACT_ATOMS: atom_id res chain seq x y z
N MET A 1 -17.09 16.03 -6.86
CA MET A 1 -15.67 15.64 -7.02
C MET A 1 -14.84 16.91 -7.10
N SER A 2 -14.02 17.20 -6.10
CA SER A 2 -13.05 18.30 -6.16
C SER A 2 -12.06 18.02 -7.29
N LYS A 3 -11.79 19.02 -8.15
CA LYS A 3 -10.77 18.90 -9.19
C LYS A 3 -9.40 18.89 -8.51
N VAL A 4 -8.59 17.88 -8.80
CA VAL A 4 -7.22 17.75 -8.28
C VAL A 4 -6.24 18.57 -9.13
N TYR A 5 -6.57 18.75 -10.41
CA TYR A 5 -5.79 19.55 -11.35
C TYR A 5 -6.67 20.61 -12.03
N ASP A 6 -6.07 21.72 -12.47
CA ASP A 6 -6.79 22.76 -13.23
C ASP A 6 -7.16 22.27 -14.64
N ASP A 7 -6.28 21.50 -15.28
CA ASP A 7 -6.52 20.93 -16.62
C ASP A 7 -7.44 19.69 -16.52
N PRO A 8 -8.60 19.69 -17.21
CA PRO A 8 -9.53 18.56 -17.20
C PRO A 8 -8.91 17.26 -17.75
N LYS A 9 -7.92 17.34 -18.63
CA LYS A 9 -7.22 16.17 -19.18
C LYS A 9 -6.51 15.36 -18.10
N TYR A 10 -5.87 16.03 -17.14
CA TYR A 10 -5.15 15.35 -16.06
C TYR A 10 -6.11 14.78 -15.02
N ASN A 11 -7.25 15.42 -14.75
CA ASN A 11 -8.28 14.83 -13.90
C ASN A 11 -8.83 13.54 -14.51
N ALA A 12 -9.10 13.51 -15.83
CA ALA A 12 -9.55 12.29 -16.50
C ALA A 12 -8.49 11.16 -16.44
N ALA A 13 -7.20 11.49 -16.51
CA ALA A 13 -6.13 10.51 -16.34
C ALA A 13 -6.00 10.03 -14.90
N PHE A 14 -6.16 10.95 -13.94
CA PHE A 14 -6.15 10.66 -12.51
C PHE A 14 -7.29 9.72 -12.13
N ASP A 15 -8.51 9.99 -12.58
CA ASP A 15 -9.68 9.14 -12.33
C ASP A 15 -9.44 7.71 -12.85
N ARG A 16 -8.84 7.56 -14.03
CA ARG A 16 -8.45 6.25 -14.57
C ARG A 16 -7.38 5.56 -13.73
N CYS A 17 -6.39 6.30 -13.25
CA CYS A 17 -5.34 5.75 -12.39
C CYS A 17 -5.91 5.26 -11.05
N VAL A 18 -6.75 6.08 -10.41
CA VAL A 18 -7.40 5.75 -9.15
C VAL A 18 -8.25 4.49 -9.30
N ASP A 19 -9.04 4.36 -10.39
CA ASP A 19 -9.82 3.16 -10.65
C ASP A 19 -8.94 1.89 -10.72
N VAL A 20 -7.81 1.94 -11.44
CA VAL A 20 -6.86 0.82 -11.49
C VAL A 20 -6.28 0.51 -10.10
N MET A 21 -5.83 1.53 -9.38
CA MET A 21 -5.26 1.36 -8.03
C MET A 21 -6.28 0.78 -7.06
N SER A 22 -7.52 1.25 -7.09
CA SER A 22 -8.62 0.72 -6.26
C SER A 22 -8.93 -0.74 -6.56
N ARG A 23 -8.87 -1.18 -7.81
CA ARG A 23 -9.08 -2.59 -8.18
C ARG A 23 -7.93 -3.47 -7.70
N LEU A 24 -6.69 -3.00 -7.82
CA LEU A 24 -5.53 -3.71 -7.29
C LEU A 24 -5.62 -3.86 -5.77
N LEU A 25 -5.95 -2.79 -5.06
CA LEU A 25 -6.12 -2.81 -3.61
C LEU A 25 -7.27 -3.71 -3.17
N GLN A 26 -8.39 -3.73 -3.89
CA GLN A 26 -9.49 -4.65 -3.56
C GLN A 26 -9.12 -6.12 -3.80
N LYS A 27 -8.40 -6.41 -4.89
CA LYS A 27 -8.02 -7.77 -5.26
C LYS A 27 -6.95 -8.35 -4.35
N TYR A 28 -5.94 -7.55 -4.00
CA TYR A 28 -4.75 -8.00 -3.27
C TYR A 28 -4.73 -7.54 -1.81
N GLY A 29 -5.51 -6.53 -1.44
CA GLY A 29 -5.53 -5.95 -0.10
C GLY A 29 -5.83 -6.95 1.02
N PRO A 30 -6.92 -7.74 0.96
CA PRO A 30 -7.22 -8.72 1.99
C PRO A 30 -6.12 -9.77 2.17
N GLN A 31 -5.50 -10.19 1.06
CA GLN A 31 -4.44 -11.20 1.08
C GLN A 31 -3.14 -10.62 1.64
N LEU A 32 -2.80 -9.38 1.30
CA LEU A 32 -1.65 -8.66 1.86
C LEU A 32 -1.83 -8.40 3.36
N LEU A 33 -3.03 -7.96 3.78
CA LEU A 33 -3.35 -7.74 5.18
C LEU A 33 -3.35 -9.04 5.99
N GLY A 34 -3.85 -10.14 5.41
CA GLY A 34 -3.78 -11.48 6.00
C GLY A 34 -2.34 -11.92 6.24
N GLN A 35 -1.46 -11.78 5.24
CA GLN A 35 -0.03 -12.09 5.38
C GLN A 35 0.65 -11.22 6.44
N MET A 36 0.32 -9.92 6.51
CA MET A 36 0.83 -9.03 7.55
C MET A 36 0.36 -9.43 8.96
N GLN A 37 -0.91 -9.82 9.09
CA GLN A 37 -1.48 -10.27 10.35
C GLN A 37 -0.88 -11.62 10.81
N GLU A 38 -0.72 -12.57 9.88
CA GLU A 38 -0.08 -13.86 10.15
C GLU A 38 1.39 -13.71 10.54
N THR A 39 2.15 -12.85 9.85
CA THR A 39 3.54 -12.54 10.20
C THR A 39 3.66 -11.79 11.54
N ALA A 40 2.66 -10.99 11.93
CA ALA A 40 2.62 -10.34 13.24
C ALA A 40 2.25 -11.31 14.38
N ASN A 41 1.38 -12.29 14.11
CA ASN A 41 0.94 -13.27 15.11
C ASN A 41 1.91 -14.45 15.27
N ALA A 42 2.71 -14.77 14.25
CA ALA A 42 3.74 -15.80 14.29
C ALA A 42 5.02 -15.26 14.93
N GLY A 43 4.99 -15.00 16.24
CA GLY A 43 6.13 -14.53 17.03
C GLY A 43 7.42 -15.29 16.71
N CYS A 44 8.25 -14.71 15.84
CA CYS A 44 9.62 -15.09 15.47
C CYS A 44 9.91 -16.60 15.30
N THR A 45 9.89 -17.13 14.07
CA THR A 45 10.88 -18.13 13.59
C THR A 45 11.03 -18.12 12.05
N ARG A 46 12.06 -17.39 11.60
CA ARG A 46 13.06 -17.68 10.53
C ARG A 46 12.62 -18.25 9.15
N SER A 47 13.06 -17.54 8.09
CA SER A 47 13.94 -18.00 6.98
C SER A 47 13.44 -17.66 5.56
N VAL A 48 14.12 -16.69 4.95
CA VAL A 48 14.48 -16.56 3.53
C VAL A 48 13.39 -16.85 2.48
N VAL A 49 12.71 -15.79 2.04
CA VAL A 49 12.60 -15.52 0.60
C VAL A 49 13.40 -14.26 0.31
N SER A 50 14.47 -14.44 -0.45
CA SER A 50 15.26 -13.36 -1.04
C SER A 50 14.34 -12.49 -1.89
N GLY A 51 14.06 -11.27 -1.43
CA GLY A 51 13.27 -10.30 -2.20
C GLY A 51 12.45 -9.32 -1.36
N LYS A 52 13.13 -8.52 -0.52
CA LYS A 52 12.64 -7.31 0.16
C LYS A 52 11.43 -7.49 1.10
N GLN A 53 11.74 -7.51 2.41
CA GLN A 53 10.87 -7.02 3.48
C GLN A 53 10.09 -5.77 3.00
N PRO A 54 8.75 -5.73 3.06
CA PRO A 54 8.03 -4.48 2.92
C PRO A 54 8.37 -3.62 4.14
N VAL A 55 9.31 -2.69 3.96
CA VAL A 55 9.62 -1.67 4.95
C VAL A 55 8.31 -0.96 5.28
N SER A 56 7.94 -0.97 6.57
CA SER A 56 6.86 -0.13 7.09
C SER A 56 7.30 1.34 6.97
N VAL A 57 7.02 1.96 5.81
CA VAL A 57 7.36 3.35 5.47
C VAL A 57 6.75 4.36 6.45
N TYR A 58 5.79 3.95 7.28
CA TYR A 58 5.07 4.84 8.18
C TYR A 58 5.67 4.98 9.58
N GLN A 59 6.71 4.21 9.94
CA GLN A 59 7.24 4.23 11.32
C GLN A 59 8.41 5.20 11.51
N GLU A 60 8.88 5.87 10.46
CA GLU A 60 10.07 6.74 10.50
C GLU A 60 9.79 8.22 10.87
N PHE A 61 8.55 8.59 11.19
CA PHE A 61 8.22 9.98 11.56
C PHE A 61 8.12 10.27 13.07
N ASP A 62 8.08 9.24 13.93
CA ASP A 62 7.89 9.42 15.38
C ASP A 62 9.19 9.37 16.21
N LYS A 63 10.35 9.17 15.59
CA LYS A 63 11.65 9.12 16.31
C LYS A 63 12.49 10.38 16.11
N ALA A 64 11.84 11.54 16.14
CA ALA A 64 12.50 12.85 16.26
C ALA A 64 11.58 13.83 16.98
N ALA A 65 11.36 13.60 18.27
CA ALA A 65 10.89 14.59 19.24
C ALA A 65 11.66 14.39 20.56
#